data_AF-A0A7C8YIA9-F1
#
_entry.id   AF-A0A7C8YIA9-F1
#
_cell.length_a   1.000
_cell.length_b   1.000
_cell.length_c   1.000
_cell.angle_alpha   90.00
_cell.angle_beta   90.00
_cell.angle_gamma   90.00
#
_symmetry.space_group_name_H-M   'P 1'
#
loop_
_entity.id
_entity.type
_entity.pdbx_description
1 polymer ?
#
loop_
_entity_poly.entity_id
_entity_poly.type
_entity_poly.pdbx_seq_one_letter_code
_entity_poly.pdbx_strand_id
1 'polypeptide(L)'
;HLSIFTSLLASSGISADLDRRTSLTILAVPNSHLRFSPTASPATLADVLRCHVLLQYLTWSDLRRTPPAGALVTTLLQTTGYAPTNLGSLNITFDPCSSS
;
A
#
# COMPACT_ATOMS: atom_id res chain seq x y z
N HIS A 1 -15.04 9.21 -1.89
CA HIS A 1 -15.37 8.67 -0.55
C HIS A 1 -14.48 7.46 -0.28
N LEU A 2 -13.85 7.38 0.90
CA LEU A 2 -12.85 6.36 1.26
C LEU A 2 -13.31 5.42 2.40
N SER A 3 -14.55 5.56 2.86
CA SER A 3 -15.02 4.89 4.08
C SER A 3 -14.87 3.36 4.05
N ILE A 4 -15.06 2.72 2.89
CA ILE A 4 -15.00 1.27 2.78
C ILE A 4 -13.57 0.80 3.00
N PHE A 5 -12.60 1.46 2.36
CA PHE A 5 -11.19 1.16 2.56
C PHE A 5 -10.78 1.33 4.03
N THR A 6 -11.19 2.42 4.67
CA THR A 6 -10.92 2.66 6.09
C THR A 6 -11.53 1.57 6.97
N SER A 7 -12.78 1.16 6.73
CA SER A 7 -13.41 0.08 7.49
C SER A 7 -12.66 -1.25 7.34
N LEU A 8 -12.13 -1.54 6.15
CA LEU A 8 -11.36 -2.77 5.90
C LEU A 8 -10.01 -2.77 6.60
N LEU A 9 -9.30 -1.63 6.64
CA LEU A 9 -8.09 -1.50 7.45
C LEU A 9 -8.38 -1.83 8.92
N ALA A 10 -9.49 -1.30 9.44
CA ALA A 10 -9.90 -1.52 10.82
C ALA A 10 -10.31 -2.98 11.12
N SER A 11 -11.02 -3.63 10.19
CA SER A 11 -11.57 -4.98 10.40
C SER A 11 -10.64 -6.13 10.00
N SER A 12 -9.58 -5.86 9.25
CA SER A 12 -8.65 -6.89 8.73
C SER A 12 -7.54 -7.28 9.71
N GLY A 13 -7.50 -6.67 10.90
CA GLY A 13 -6.52 -6.96 11.94
C GLY A 13 -5.15 -6.33 11.70
N ILE A 14 -4.99 -5.50 10.67
CA ILE A 14 -3.71 -4.84 10.37
C ILE A 14 -3.53 -3.52 11.13
N SER A 15 -4.54 -3.03 11.85
CA SER A 15 -4.47 -1.77 12.63
C SER A 15 -3.30 -1.76 13.61
N ALA A 16 -3.08 -2.86 14.33
CA ALA A 16 -1.97 -2.98 15.26
C ALA A 16 -0.59 -2.94 14.56
N ASP A 17 -0.53 -3.35 13.29
CA ASP A 17 0.69 -3.23 12.48
C ASP A 17 0.92 -1.78 12.06
N LEU A 18 -0.15 -1.03 11.77
CA LEU A 18 -0.10 0.41 11.44
C LEU A 18 0.32 1.25 12.64
N ASP A 19 -0.25 1.00 13.81
CA ASP A 19 0.01 1.76 15.04
C ASP A 19 1.48 1.69 15.50
N ARG A 20 2.20 0.65 15.07
CA ARG A 20 3.64 0.47 15.34
C ARG A 20 4.55 1.25 14.37
N ARG A 21 3.99 1.95 13.38
CA ARG A 21 4.74 2.69 12.37
C ARG A 21 4.62 4.18 12.60
N THR A 22 5.77 4.86 12.57
CA THR A 22 5.86 6.31 12.74
C THR A 22 5.97 7.06 11.41
N SER A 23 6.24 6.35 10.32
CA SER A 23 6.40 6.90 8.97
C SER A 23 5.82 5.93 7.96
N LEU A 24 4.75 6.36 7.29
CA LEU A 24 4.00 5.52 6.35
C LEU A 24 3.29 6.37 5.29
N THR A 25 3.02 5.76 4.14
CA THR A 25 2.13 6.29 3.09
C THR A 25 1.08 5.25 2.78
N ILE A 26 -0.20 5.63 2.84
CA ILE A 26 -1.32 4.73 2.53
C ILE A 26 -1.87 5.07 1.14
N LEU A 27 -1.78 4.12 0.22
CA LEU A 27 -2.37 4.22 -1.12
C LEU A 27 -3.86 3.85 -1.05
N ALA A 28 -4.67 4.76 -0.51
CA ALA A 28 -6.08 4.52 -0.26
C ALA A 28 -6.88 4.37 -1.57
N VAL A 29 -7.71 3.33 -1.65
CA VAL A 29 -8.51 3.03 -2.83
C VAL A 29 -9.90 3.68 -2.70
N PRO A 30 -10.34 4.53 -3.65
CA PRO A 30 -11.68 5.08 -3.63
C PRO A 30 -12.77 3.99 -3.72
N ASN A 31 -13.90 4.19 -3.03
CA ASN A 31 -15.01 3.23 -3.02
C ASN A 31 -15.47 2.80 -4.42
N SER A 32 -15.37 3.67 -5.43
CA SER A 32 -15.74 3.37 -6.83
C SER A 32 -14.87 2.28 -7.46
N HIS A 33 -13.61 2.17 -7.04
CA HIS A 33 -12.62 1.22 -7.57
C HIS A 33 -12.46 -0.03 -6.70
N LEU A 34 -13.09 -0.06 -5.52
CA LEU A 34 -13.11 -1.26 -4.69
C LEU A 34 -14.06 -2.30 -5.30
N ARG A 35 -13.50 -3.48 -5.58
CA ARG A 35 -14.22 -4.67 -6.02
C ARG A 35 -13.74 -5.82 -5.15
N PHE A 36 -14.68 -6.46 -4.45
CA PHE A 36 -14.37 -7.58 -3.56
C PHE A 36 -14.74 -8.89 -4.25
N SER A 37 -13.83 -9.86 -4.17
CA SER A 37 -14.21 -11.24 -4.44
C SER A 37 -14.84 -11.82 -3.18
N PRO A 38 -16.09 -12.34 -3.22
CA PRO A 38 -16.71 -12.99 -2.07
C PRO A 38 -15.98 -14.27 -1.64
N THR A 39 -15.07 -14.79 -2.47
CA THR A 39 -14.27 -15.98 -2.21
C THR A 39 -12.90 -15.69 -1.59
N ALA A 40 -12.52 -14.41 -1.45
CA ALA A 40 -11.22 -14.07 -0.87
C ALA A 40 -11.17 -14.43 0.61
N SER A 41 -10.10 -15.12 1.03
CA SER A 41 -9.89 -15.41 2.44
C SER A 41 -9.56 -14.13 3.23
N PRO A 42 -9.86 -14.06 4.53
CA PRO A 42 -9.46 -12.93 5.37
C PRO A 42 -7.94 -12.66 5.36
N ALA A 43 -7.12 -13.71 5.28
CA ALA A 43 -5.67 -13.59 5.17
C ALA A 43 -5.25 -12.92 3.85
N THR A 44 -5.83 -13.37 2.74
CA THR A 44 -5.61 -12.76 1.42
C THR A 44 -6.02 -11.29 1.40
N LEU A 45 -7.17 -10.95 2.01
CA LEU A 45 -7.61 -9.57 2.14
C LEU A 45 -6.60 -8.73 2.95
N ALA A 46 -6.13 -9.26 4.09
CA ALA A 46 -5.15 -8.56 4.91
C ALA A 46 -3.83 -8.33 4.14
N ASP A 47 -3.36 -9.32 3.39
CA ASP A 47 -2.13 -9.19 2.59
C ASP A 47 -2.27 -8.17 1.46
N VAL A 48 -3.42 -8.14 0.78
CA VAL A 48 -3.73 -7.11 -0.22
C VAL A 48 -3.72 -5.72 0.43
N LEU A 49 -4.36 -5.55 1.60
CA LEU A 49 -4.36 -4.27 2.29
C LEU A 49 -2.95 -3.87 2.74
N ARG A 50 -2.13 -4.82 3.19
CA ARG A 50 -0.72 -4.57 3.55
C ARG A 50 0.12 -4.10 2.35
N CYS A 51 -0.19 -4.52 1.12
CA CYS A 51 0.45 -3.98 -0.09
C CYS A 51 0.17 -2.49 -0.31
N HIS A 52 -0.97 -1.97 0.16
CA HIS A 52 -1.31 -0.55 0.04
C HIS A 52 -0.62 0.36 1.08
N VAL A 53 0.16 -0.23 2.00
CA VAL A 53 0.80 0.49 3.10
C VAL A 53 2.31 0.49 2.89
N LEU A 54 2.85 1.63 2.47
CA LEU A 54 4.28 1.82 2.25
C LEU A 54 4.94 2.21 3.57
N LEU A 55 6.08 1.60 3.89
CA LEU A 55 6.84 1.84 5.12
C LEU A 55 7.78 3.05 5.02
N GLN A 56 7.37 4.05 4.24
CA GLN A 56 8.00 5.35 4.18
C GLN A 56 6.91 6.41 3.98
N TYR A 57 7.13 7.60 4.54
CA TYR A 57 6.34 8.78 4.21
C TYR A 57 6.85 9.39 2.89
N LEU A 58 5.99 9.49 1.88
CA LEU A 58 6.28 10.04 0.55
C LEU A 58 5.50 11.32 0.35
N THR A 59 6.23 12.40 0.07
CA THR A 59 5.63 13.64 -0.43
C THR A 59 5.64 13.69 -1.95
N TRP A 60 4.87 14.60 -2.53
CA TRP A 60 4.93 14.89 -3.97
C TRP A 60 6.33 15.28 -4.46
N SER A 61 7.13 15.93 -3.61
CA SER A 61 8.51 16.28 -3.94
C SER A 61 9.41 15.06 -3.96
N ASP A 62 9.17 14.06 -3.11
CA ASP A 62 9.88 12.78 -3.17
C ASP A 62 9.53 12.02 -4.44
N LEU A 63 8.24 11.95 -4.78
CA LEU A 63 7.76 11.30 -6.01
C LEU A 63 8.37 11.93 -7.26
N ARG A 64 8.42 13.27 -7.35
CA ARG A 64 9.07 13.97 -8.48
C ARG A 64 10.57 13.75 -8.60
N ARG A 65 11.24 13.40 -7.49
CA ARG A 65 12.67 13.07 -7.46
C ARG A 65 12.96 11.59 -7.72
N THR A 66 11.94 10.79 -7.99
CA THR A 66 12.10 9.36 -8.28
C THR A 66 13.03 9.19 -9.49
N PRO A 67 14.09 8.35 -9.40
CA PRO A 67 14.99 8.11 -10.52
C PRO A 67 14.26 7.53 -11.74
N PRO A 68 14.79 7.69 -12.96
CA PRO A 68 14.19 7.09 -14.17
C PRO A 68 14.04 5.56 -14.10
N ALA A 69 14.91 4.87 -13.35
CA ALA A 69 14.82 3.43 -13.11
C ALA A 69 13.71 3.02 -12.11
N GLY A 70 13.07 3.99 -11.47
CA GLY A 70 12.16 3.80 -10.35
C GLY A 70 12.84 3.74 -9.00
N ALA A 71 12.03 3.63 -7.95
CA ALA A 71 12.46 3.45 -6.58
C ALA A 71 11.68 2.31 -5.92
N LEU A 72 12.41 1.36 -5.35
CA LEU A 72 11.79 0.26 -4.62
C LEU A 72 11.41 0.70 -3.21
N VAL A 73 10.13 0.56 -2.87
CA VAL A 73 9.58 0.93 -1.57
C VAL A 73 8.96 -0.28 -0.89
N THR A 74 9.43 -0.58 0.31
CA THR A 74 8.93 -1.70 1.12
C THR A 74 7.51 -1.43 1.58
N THR A 75 6.62 -2.41 1.44
CA THR A 75 5.26 -2.34 2.01
C THR A 75 5.17 -3.11 3.32
N LEU A 76 4.06 -2.95 4.03
CA LEU A 76 3.78 -3.72 5.23
C LEU A 76 3.74 -5.23 4.95
N LEU A 77 3.38 -5.65 3.73
CA LEU A 77 3.32 -7.07 3.36
C LEU A 77 4.69 -7.73 3.49
N GLN A 78 5.76 -7.03 3.09
CA GLN A 78 7.13 -7.54 3.17
C GLN A 78 7.52 -7.92 4.61
N THR A 79 6.93 -7.28 5.62
CA THR A 79 7.25 -7.51 7.03
C THR A 79 6.57 -8.72 7.65
N THR A 80 5.63 -9.35 6.92
CA THR A 80 4.97 -10.58 7.37
C THR A 80 5.85 -11.82 7.24
N GLY A 81 6.90 -11.75 6.40
CA GLY A 81 7.71 -12.91 6.01
C GLY A 81 7.05 -13.81 4.96
N TYR A 82 5.80 -13.56 4.57
CA TYR A 82 5.10 -14.33 3.52
C TYR A 82 5.48 -13.90 2.10
N ALA A 83 6.06 -12.72 1.92
CA ALA A 83 6.53 -12.23 0.64
C ALA A 83 8.01 -12.61 0.43
N PRO A 84 8.33 -13.59 -0.42
CA PRO A 84 9.72 -13.94 -0.69
C PRO A 84 10.43 -12.79 -1.40
N THR A 85 11.72 -12.65 -1.12
CA THR A 85 12.61 -11.63 -1.69
C THR A 85 12.02 -10.22 -1.57
N ASN A 86 11.68 -9.57 -2.69
CA ASN A 86 11.13 -8.22 -2.78
C ASN A 86 9.68 -8.21 -3.29
N LEU A 87 8.97 -9.34 -3.28
CA LEU A 87 7.59 -9.41 -3.77
C LEU A 87 6.59 -8.63 -2.90
N GLY A 88 6.98 -8.23 -1.71
CA GLY A 88 6.22 -7.35 -0.82
C GLY A 88 6.59 -5.88 -0.97
N SER A 89 7.41 -5.52 -1.96
CA SER A 89 7.80 -4.13 -2.24
C SER A 89 7.17 -3.64 -3.54
N LEU A 90 6.98 -2.33 -3.65
CA LEU A 90 6.47 -1.67 -4.86
C LEU A 90 7.59 -0.92 -5.56
N ASN A 91 7.65 -1.01 -6.89
CA ASN A 91 8.50 -0.12 -7.68
C ASN A 91 7.70 1.13 -8.05
N ILE A 92 8.08 2.27 -7.49
CA ILE A 92 7.46 3.55 -7.78
C ILE A 92 8.19 4.18 -8.96
N THR A 93 7.44 4.60 -9.96
CA THR A 93 7.91 5.40 -11.08
C THR A 93 7.15 6.71 -11.13
N PHE A 94 7.78 7.75 -11.67
CA PHE A 94 7.15 9.05 -11.85
C PHE A 94 7.26 9.45 -13.32
N ASP A 95 6.11 9.63 -13.97
CA ASP A 95 6.02 10.15 -15.33
C ASP A 95 5.53 11.61 -15.28
N PRO A 96 6.39 12.60 -15.57
CA PRO A 96 6.01 14.01 -15.56
C PRO A 96 4.96 14.36 -16.62
N CYS A 97 4.77 13.53 -17.65
CA CYS A 97 3.80 13.75 -18.71
C CYS A 97 2.40 13.22 -18.36
N SER A 98 2.27 12.41 -17.32
CA SER A 98 1.00 11.79 -16.92
C SER A 98 0.07 12.71 -16.13
N SER A 99 0.55 13.87 -15.67
CA SER A 99 -0.27 14.88 -15.00
C SER A 99 -0.96 15.78 -16.04
N SER A 100 -2.01 15.26 -16.66
CA SER A 100 -2.97 16.02 -17.48
C SER A 100 -4.24 16.35 -16.70
#